data_AF-A0A847YH77-F1
#
_entry.id   AF-A0A847YH77-F1
#
_cell.length_a   1.000
_cell.length_b   1.000
_cell.length_c   1.000
_cell.angle_alpha   90.00
_cell.angle_beta   90.00
_cell.angle_gamma   90.00
#
_symmetry.space_group_name_H-M   'P 1'
#
loop_
_entity.id
_entity.type
_entity.pdbx_description
1 polymer ?
#
loop_
_entity_poly.entity_id
_entity_poly.type
_entity_poly.pdbx_seq_one_letter_code
_entity_poly.pdbx_strand_id
1 'polypeptide(L)'
;MAPAHAGGVRREGGETAGLADAGGGGGAYRASHGDLVSAGWAAVWLWAVSLFTLLPGVLAMGGDAAPAWAGWLLAAGVIQACATGVTLIFPDWSARQAAGWGFAGTAAVFAYLTAVVGLSPAARSLPLGLDPWRREAIHWLVSLMAVHGTAAYLCFRSAGQWKRRVELLARTRRKRSS
;
A
#
# COMPACT_ATOMS: atom_id res chain seq x y z
N MET A 1 -49.44 -42.04 24.42
CA MET A 1 -48.78 -41.43 25.60
C MET A 1 -47.53 -40.75 25.07
N ALA A 2 -47.56 -39.42 24.98
CA ALA A 2 -46.52 -38.59 24.38
C ALA A 2 -45.99 -37.60 25.42
N PRO A 3 -44.70 -37.24 25.35
CA PRO A 3 -44.22 -35.90 25.68
C PRO A 3 -43.53 -35.31 24.42
N ALA A 4 -43.85 -34.15 23.84
CA ALA A 4 -44.14 -32.81 24.36
C ALA A 4 -43.05 -32.25 25.28
N HIS A 5 -42.11 -31.48 24.71
CA HIS A 5 -41.41 -30.28 25.24
C HIS A 5 -40.38 -29.83 24.17
N ALA A 6 -40.55 -28.69 23.50
CA ALA A 6 -40.12 -27.34 23.91
C ALA A 6 -38.59 -27.22 24.07
N GLY A 7 -37.86 -26.25 23.51
CA GLY A 7 -38.27 -25.00 22.86
C GLY A 7 -37.17 -24.50 21.92
N GLY A 8 -37.60 -23.86 20.84
CA GLY A 8 -36.73 -23.14 19.92
C GLY A 8 -36.21 -21.87 20.56
N VAL A 9 -34.88 -21.75 20.63
CA VAL A 9 -34.22 -20.48 20.95
C VAL A 9 -34.11 -19.67 19.66
N ARG A 10 -35.15 -18.91 19.38
CA ARG A 10 -35.16 -17.87 18.35
C ARG A 10 -34.29 -16.72 18.86
N ARG A 11 -33.06 -16.60 18.35
CA ARG A 11 -32.24 -15.39 18.54
C ARG A 11 -32.82 -14.27 17.66
N GLU A 12 -33.86 -13.62 18.16
CA GLU A 12 -34.21 -12.26 17.75
C GLU A 12 -33.28 -11.31 18.51
N GLY A 13 -32.23 -10.86 17.82
CA GLY A 13 -31.24 -9.96 18.36
C GLY A 13 -30.87 -8.92 17.32
N GLY A 14 -31.65 -7.84 17.25
CA GLY A 14 -31.11 -6.52 16.92
C GLY A 14 -31.11 -6.08 15.46
N GLU A 15 -32.10 -6.45 14.66
CA GLU A 15 -32.55 -5.59 13.55
C GLU A 15 -33.38 -4.45 14.15
N THR A 16 -32.76 -3.32 14.53
CA THR A 16 -33.39 -1.98 14.70
C THR A 16 -32.44 -1.00 15.39
N ALA A 17 -31.44 -0.49 14.67
CA ALA A 17 -30.84 0.82 14.96
C ALA A 17 -29.96 1.25 13.78
N GLY A 18 -30.48 2.10 12.91
CA GLY A 18 -29.76 2.63 11.75
C GLY A 18 -30.61 2.90 10.52
N LEU A 19 -31.94 2.82 10.65
CA LEU A 19 -32.93 3.29 9.68
C LEU A 19 -33.24 4.77 9.96
N ALA A 20 -32.20 5.61 9.94
CA ALA A 20 -32.29 7.04 10.13
C ALA A 20 -31.33 7.77 9.19
N ASP A 21 -31.52 7.59 7.88
CA ASP A 21 -31.20 8.63 6.88
C ASP A 21 -31.93 8.35 5.55
N ALA A 22 -33.26 8.41 5.59
CA ALA A 22 -34.12 8.37 4.40
C ALA A 22 -34.58 9.79 4.03
N GLY A 23 -33.68 10.77 4.16
CA GLY A 23 -33.93 12.17 3.79
C GLY A 23 -32.91 12.66 2.76
N GLY A 24 -33.26 12.58 1.48
CA GLY A 24 -32.98 13.61 0.46
C GLY A 24 -31.60 14.28 0.34
N GLY A 25 -30.51 13.70 0.82
CA GLY A 25 -29.16 14.26 0.71
C GLY A 25 -28.24 13.36 -0.11
N GLY A 26 -27.37 13.95 -0.93
CA GLY A 26 -26.29 13.24 -1.62
C GLY A 26 -25.24 12.72 -0.64
N GLY A 27 -25.60 11.76 0.21
CA GLY A 27 -24.70 11.18 1.21
C GLY A 27 -23.49 10.55 0.53
N ALA A 28 -22.35 11.24 0.62
CA ALA A 28 -21.06 10.72 0.22
C ALA A 28 -20.81 9.39 0.94
N TYR A 29 -20.27 8.41 0.22
CA TYR A 29 -19.89 7.12 0.80
C TYR A 29 -19.08 7.32 2.09
N ARG A 30 -19.61 6.87 3.23
CA ARG A 30 -18.87 6.82 4.49
C ARG A 30 -18.14 5.48 4.58
N ALA A 31 -16.81 5.53 4.71
CA ALA A 31 -15.99 4.35 4.95
C ALA A 31 -16.45 3.65 6.24
N SER A 32 -16.54 2.31 6.21
CA SER A 32 -16.85 1.55 7.42
C SER A 32 -15.67 1.58 8.40
N HIS A 33 -15.93 1.37 9.70
CA HIS A 33 -14.86 1.37 10.71
C HIS A 33 -13.76 0.32 10.41
N GLY A 34 -14.15 -0.85 9.89
CA GLY A 34 -13.18 -1.88 9.46
C GLY A 34 -12.32 -1.46 8.26
N ASP A 35 -12.87 -0.65 7.35
CA ASP A 35 -12.11 -0.11 6.22
C ASP A 35 -11.07 0.92 6.68
N LEU A 36 -11.38 1.70 7.72
CA LEU A 36 -10.44 2.65 8.33
C LEU A 36 -9.31 1.93 9.08
N VAL A 37 -9.63 0.89 9.84
CA VAL A 37 -8.62 0.09 10.57
C VAL A 37 -7.67 -0.62 9.61
N SER A 38 -8.20 -1.26 8.57
CA SER A 38 -7.37 -1.90 7.54
C SER A 38 -6.53 -0.91 6.74
N ALA A 39 -7.07 0.29 6.45
CA ALA A 39 -6.32 1.38 5.85
C ALA A 39 -5.16 1.86 6.75
N GLY A 40 -5.42 2.02 8.05
CA GLY A 40 -4.42 2.42 9.03
C GLY A 40 -3.27 1.42 9.10
N TRP A 41 -3.58 0.12 9.21
CA TRP A 41 -2.56 -0.94 9.20
C TRP A 41 -1.76 -0.99 7.90
N ALA A 42 -2.42 -0.84 6.75
CA ALA A 42 -1.73 -0.78 5.46
C ALA A 42 -0.77 0.43 5.42
N ALA A 43 -1.21 1.60 5.86
CA ALA A 43 -0.38 2.80 5.88
C ALA A 43 0.83 2.68 6.82
N VAL A 44 0.67 2.06 8.00
CA VAL A 44 1.80 1.76 8.90
C VAL A 44 2.81 0.86 8.21
N TRP A 45 2.33 -0.17 7.51
CA TRP A 45 3.20 -1.09 6.75
C TRP A 45 3.95 -0.36 5.62
N LEU A 46 3.26 0.48 4.86
CA LEU A 46 3.86 1.29 3.78
C LEU A 46 4.87 2.33 4.32
N TRP A 47 4.62 2.89 5.50
CA TRP A 47 5.57 3.74 6.20
C TRP A 47 6.82 2.97 6.61
N ALA A 48 6.65 1.78 7.20
CA ALA A 48 7.79 0.93 7.56
C ALA A 48 8.64 0.57 6.33
N VAL A 49 8.02 0.26 5.19
CA VAL A 49 8.73 0.04 3.92
C VAL A 49 9.49 1.28 3.45
N SER A 50 8.86 2.45 3.54
CA SER A 50 9.50 3.71 3.13
C SER A 50 10.71 4.02 4.01
N LEU A 51 10.60 3.85 5.33
CA LEU A 51 11.70 4.03 6.29
C LEU A 51 12.82 3.01 6.07
N PHE A 52 12.47 1.74 5.80
CA PHE A 52 13.44 0.71 5.48
C PHE A 52 14.25 1.05 4.21
N THR A 53 13.64 1.73 3.26
CA THR A 53 14.29 2.20 2.02
C THR A 53 15.26 3.36 2.29
N LEU A 54 15.00 4.20 3.30
CA LEU A 54 15.86 5.31 3.69
C LEU A 54 17.12 4.85 4.42
N LEU A 55 17.04 3.77 5.20
CA LEU A 55 18.12 3.29 6.07
C LEU A 55 19.51 3.23 5.38
N PRO A 56 19.68 2.59 4.22
CA PRO A 56 20.98 2.53 3.55
C PRO A 56 21.45 3.89 3.03
N GLY A 57 20.52 4.76 2.61
CA GLY A 57 20.85 6.13 2.19
C GLY A 57 21.39 6.95 3.36
N VAL A 58 20.77 6.83 4.55
CA VAL A 58 21.24 7.50 5.77
C VAL A 58 22.60 6.97 6.20
N LEU A 59 22.80 5.65 6.21
CA LEU A 59 24.08 5.04 6.56
C LEU A 59 25.20 5.45 5.60
N ALA A 60 24.90 5.60 4.31
CA ALA A 60 25.87 6.02 3.30
C ALA A 60 26.23 7.51 3.38
N MET A 61 25.36 8.36 3.94
CA MET A 61 25.67 9.79 4.15
C MET A 61 26.57 10.05 5.36
N GLY A 62 26.80 9.06 6.23
CA GLY A 62 27.68 9.20 7.39
C GLY A 62 29.18 9.15 7.07
N GLY A 63 29.57 8.84 5.83
CA GLY A 63 30.98 8.79 5.41
C GLY A 63 31.50 10.11 4.81
N ASP A 64 32.82 10.27 4.77
CA ASP A 64 33.52 11.48 4.29
C ASP A 64 33.19 11.88 2.82
N ALA A 65 32.64 10.96 2.03
CA ALA A 65 32.14 11.21 0.70
C ALA A 65 30.77 10.55 0.52
N ALA A 66 29.70 11.32 0.67
CA ALA A 66 28.35 10.83 0.43
C ALA A 66 28.18 10.43 -1.05
N PRO A 67 27.87 9.16 -1.35
CA PRO A 67 27.79 8.72 -2.73
C PRO A 67 26.49 9.21 -3.38
N ALA A 68 26.55 9.57 -4.66
CA ALA A 68 25.42 10.19 -5.38
C ALA A 68 24.14 9.32 -5.40
N TRP A 69 24.27 7.99 -5.31
CA TRP A 69 23.12 7.09 -5.21
C TRP A 69 22.34 7.23 -3.90
N ALA A 70 23.01 7.60 -2.80
CA ALA A 70 22.37 7.77 -1.51
C ALA A 70 21.34 8.91 -1.56
N GLY A 71 21.69 10.00 -2.27
CA GLY A 71 20.80 11.14 -2.49
C GLY A 71 19.52 10.74 -3.22
N TRP A 72 19.61 9.94 -4.29
CA TRP A 72 18.39 9.48 -4.97
C TRP A 72 17.54 8.60 -4.06
N LEU A 73 18.15 7.68 -3.29
CA LEU A 73 17.40 6.75 -2.45
C LEU A 73 16.63 7.49 -1.36
N LEU A 74 17.28 8.49 -0.76
CA LEU A 74 16.63 9.37 0.21
C LEU A 74 15.49 10.15 -0.44
N ALA A 75 15.70 10.74 -1.62
CA ALA A 75 14.63 11.45 -2.33
C ALA A 75 13.45 10.52 -2.66
N ALA A 76 13.71 9.31 -3.15
CA ALA A 76 12.70 8.32 -3.45
C ALA A 76 11.93 7.91 -2.18
N GLY A 77 12.63 7.62 -1.09
CA GLY A 77 12.01 7.26 0.19
C GLY A 77 11.18 8.39 0.80
N VAL A 78 11.63 9.65 0.70
CA VAL A 78 10.86 10.82 1.12
C VAL A 78 9.59 10.97 0.29
N ILE A 79 9.70 10.87 -1.04
CA ILE A 79 8.54 10.95 -1.94
C ILE A 79 7.52 9.84 -1.62
N GLN A 80 7.98 8.62 -1.37
CA GLN A 80 7.12 7.50 -0.97
C GLN A 80 6.47 7.71 0.40
N ALA A 81 7.22 8.23 1.38
CA ALA A 81 6.71 8.57 2.69
C ALA A 81 5.62 9.66 2.60
N CYS A 82 5.85 10.70 1.81
CA CYS A 82 4.86 11.74 1.53
C CYS A 82 3.62 11.15 0.83
N ALA A 83 3.79 10.34 -0.21
CA ALA A 83 2.68 9.69 -0.90
C ALA A 83 1.86 8.80 0.05
N THR A 84 2.52 8.06 0.93
CA THR A 84 1.88 7.25 1.97
C THR A 84 1.13 8.13 2.98
N GLY A 85 1.73 9.25 3.40
CA GLY A 85 1.09 10.24 4.26
C GLY A 85 -0.19 10.83 3.64
N VAL A 86 -0.18 11.11 2.33
CA VAL A 86 -1.37 11.56 1.61
C VAL A 86 -2.49 10.53 1.68
N THR A 87 -2.19 9.22 1.61
CA THR A 87 -3.23 8.17 1.74
C THR A 87 -3.87 8.10 3.13
N LEU A 88 -3.21 8.61 4.17
CA LEU A 88 -3.77 8.73 5.52
C LEU A 88 -4.70 9.94 5.64
N ILE A 89 -4.33 11.07 5.05
CA ILE A 89 -5.12 12.31 5.08
C ILE A 89 -6.35 12.19 4.18
N PHE A 90 -6.15 11.65 2.98
CA PHE A 90 -7.18 11.46 1.97
C PHE A 90 -7.33 9.96 1.70
N PRO A 91 -8.14 9.25 2.49
CA PRO A 91 -8.44 7.85 2.23
C PRO A 91 -9.37 7.80 1.01
N ASP A 92 -8.80 7.86 -0.18
CA ASP A 92 -9.47 7.73 -1.46
C ASP A 92 -8.79 6.62 -2.29
N TRP A 93 -9.57 5.95 -3.15
CA TRP A 93 -9.05 4.99 -4.11
C TRP A 93 -8.03 5.63 -5.07
N SER A 94 -8.22 6.90 -5.43
CA SER A 94 -7.28 7.62 -6.31
C SER A 94 -5.92 7.84 -5.64
N ALA A 95 -5.92 8.28 -4.38
CA ALA A 95 -4.70 8.47 -3.58
C ALA A 95 -3.94 7.15 -3.40
N ARG A 96 -4.65 6.05 -3.11
CA ARG A 96 -4.03 4.71 -3.02
C ARG A 96 -3.47 4.24 -4.36
N GLN A 97 -4.15 4.54 -5.46
CA GLN A 97 -3.65 4.21 -6.79
C GLN A 97 -2.37 5.00 -7.13
N ALA A 98 -2.33 6.29 -6.80
CA ALA A 98 -1.14 7.13 -6.96
C ALA A 98 0.04 6.61 -6.12
N ALA A 99 -0.19 6.25 -4.85
CA ALA A 99 0.83 5.60 -4.03
C ALA A 99 1.31 4.28 -4.64
N GLY A 100 0.38 3.46 -5.16
CA GLY A 100 0.70 2.22 -5.86
C GLY A 100 1.64 2.42 -7.06
N TRP A 101 1.42 3.47 -7.85
CA TRP A 101 2.33 3.84 -8.95
C TRP A 101 3.72 4.26 -8.46
N GLY A 102 3.81 4.99 -7.34
CA GLY A 102 5.09 5.34 -6.72
C GLY A 102 5.90 4.11 -6.29
N PHE A 103 5.25 3.15 -5.62
CA PHE A 103 5.88 1.89 -5.23
C PHE A 103 6.22 1.00 -6.44
N ALA A 104 5.37 0.97 -7.47
CA ALA A 104 5.64 0.21 -8.69
C ALA A 104 6.83 0.78 -9.47
N GLY A 105 6.91 2.10 -9.62
CA GLY A 105 8.02 2.77 -10.31
C GLY A 105 9.36 2.53 -9.61
N THR A 106 9.37 2.63 -8.28
CA THR A 106 10.57 2.33 -7.48
C THR A 106 10.95 0.85 -7.52
N ALA A 107 9.99 -0.07 -7.48
CA ALA A 107 10.25 -1.50 -7.72
C ALA A 107 10.89 -1.74 -9.09
N ALA A 108 10.41 -1.07 -10.14
CA ALA A 108 10.96 -1.18 -11.49
C ALA A 108 12.41 -0.65 -11.57
N VAL A 109 12.71 0.45 -10.88
CA VAL A 109 14.08 0.96 -10.76
C VAL A 109 14.98 -0.04 -10.05
N PHE A 110 14.55 -0.63 -8.94
CA PHE A 110 15.32 -1.67 -8.24
C PHE A 110 15.52 -2.92 -9.10
N ALA A 111 14.50 -3.34 -9.84
CA ALA A 111 14.61 -4.45 -10.80
C ALA A 111 15.64 -4.15 -11.90
N TYR A 112 15.60 -2.94 -12.47
CA TYR A 112 16.57 -2.49 -13.46
C TYR A 112 18.00 -2.49 -12.90
N LEU A 113 18.21 -1.93 -11.70
CA LEU A 113 19.51 -1.91 -11.05
C LEU A 113 20.01 -3.33 -10.74
N THR A 114 19.12 -4.21 -10.30
CA THR A 114 19.45 -5.62 -10.09
C THR A 114 19.95 -6.27 -11.38
N ALA A 115 19.25 -6.03 -12.50
CA ALA A 115 19.66 -6.54 -13.81
C ALA A 115 21.00 -5.95 -14.25
N VAL A 116 21.21 -4.63 -14.09
CA VAL A 116 22.48 -3.97 -14.42
C VAL A 116 23.64 -4.57 -13.61
N VAL A 117 23.47 -4.73 -12.30
CA VAL A 117 24.52 -5.27 -11.42
C VAL A 117 24.77 -6.76 -11.70
N GLY A 118 23.71 -7.54 -11.91
CA GLY A 118 23.79 -8.98 -12.15
C GLY A 118 24.33 -9.36 -13.53
N LEU A 119 24.07 -8.55 -14.56
CA LEU A 119 24.56 -8.78 -15.92
C LEU A 119 25.91 -8.12 -16.21
N SER A 120 26.37 -7.19 -15.37
CA SER A 120 27.65 -6.52 -15.56
C SER A 120 28.82 -7.48 -15.32
N PRO A 121 29.77 -7.61 -16.25
CA PRO A 121 30.97 -8.42 -16.06
C PRO A 121 31.75 -7.99 -14.81
N ALA A 122 32.35 -8.94 -14.09
CA ALA A 122 33.11 -8.67 -12.87
C ALA A 122 34.35 -7.77 -13.09
N ALA A 123 34.88 -7.74 -14.32
CA ALA A 123 36.02 -6.91 -14.70
C ALA A 123 35.65 -5.43 -14.95
N ARG A 124 34.36 -5.08 -14.96
CA ARG A 124 33.90 -3.71 -15.22
C ARG A 124 33.43 -3.08 -13.92
N SER A 125 33.95 -1.90 -13.62
CA SER A 125 33.50 -1.09 -12.49
C SER A 125 32.00 -0.82 -12.61
N LEU A 126 31.27 -1.06 -11.52
CA LEU A 126 29.86 -0.77 -11.50
C LEU A 126 29.63 0.74 -11.44
N PRO A 127 28.61 1.24 -12.16
CA PRO A 127 28.09 2.55 -11.81
C PRO A 127 27.71 2.51 -10.33
N LEU A 128 28.00 3.61 -9.61
CA LEU A 128 27.68 3.82 -8.18
C LEU A 128 28.68 3.25 -7.15
N GLY A 129 29.81 2.70 -7.58
CA GLY A 129 30.87 2.26 -6.65
C GLY A 129 30.49 1.03 -5.82
N LEU A 130 29.55 0.22 -6.31
CA LEU A 130 29.04 -0.98 -5.63
C LEU A 130 29.96 -2.20 -5.79
N ASP A 131 31.13 -2.04 -6.40
CA ASP A 131 32.07 -3.14 -6.70
C ASP A 131 32.46 -3.99 -5.48
N PRO A 132 32.73 -3.43 -4.28
CA PRO A 132 33.10 -4.24 -3.11
C PRO A 132 31.94 -5.10 -2.57
N TRP A 133 30.70 -4.73 -2.90
CA TRP A 133 29.48 -5.27 -2.29
C TRP A 133 28.58 -5.93 -3.32
N ARG A 134 29.12 -6.36 -4.47
CA ARG A 134 28.31 -6.73 -5.64
C ARG A 134 27.27 -7.83 -5.36
N ARG A 135 27.61 -8.88 -4.61
CA ARG A 135 26.65 -9.96 -4.29
C ARG A 135 25.60 -9.51 -3.28
N GLU A 136 26.04 -8.82 -2.24
CA GLU A 136 25.20 -8.30 -1.17
C GLU A 136 24.22 -7.25 -1.71
N ALA A 137 24.70 -6.41 -2.64
CA ALA A 137 23.90 -5.41 -3.34
C ALA A 137 22.79 -6.05 -4.17
N ILE A 138 23.05 -7.17 -4.86
CA ILE A 138 22.00 -7.89 -5.61
C ILE A 138 20.91 -8.40 -4.65
N HIS A 139 21.28 -9.09 -3.58
CA HIS A 139 20.29 -9.60 -2.61
C HIS A 139 19.47 -8.47 -1.99
N TRP A 140 20.12 -7.35 -1.67
CA TRP A 140 19.46 -6.17 -1.13
C TRP A 140 18.51 -5.52 -2.15
N LEU A 141 18.95 -5.31 -3.40
CA LEU A 141 18.11 -4.73 -4.47
C LEU A 141 16.90 -5.62 -4.77
N VAL A 142 17.08 -6.96 -4.81
CA VAL A 142 15.99 -7.92 -4.98
C VAL A 142 15.00 -7.85 -3.81
N SER A 143 15.49 -7.74 -2.59
CA SER A 143 14.65 -7.61 -1.40
C SER A 143 13.81 -6.34 -1.45
N LEU A 144 14.44 -5.20 -1.78
CA LEU A 144 13.72 -3.94 -1.97
C LEU A 144 12.71 -4.02 -3.11
N MET A 145 13.08 -4.58 -4.26
CA MET A 145 12.17 -4.81 -5.37
C MET A 145 10.94 -5.61 -4.94
N ALA A 146 11.13 -6.72 -4.22
CA ALA A 146 10.03 -7.58 -3.76
C ALA A 146 9.11 -6.87 -2.77
N VAL A 147 9.69 -6.14 -1.80
CA VAL A 147 8.92 -5.37 -0.81
C VAL A 147 8.11 -4.26 -1.48
N HIS A 148 8.72 -3.50 -2.40
CA HIS A 148 8.03 -2.44 -3.15
C HIS A 148 6.97 -2.98 -4.09
N GLY A 149 7.24 -4.10 -4.77
CA GLY A 149 6.25 -4.78 -5.60
C GLY A 149 5.04 -5.25 -4.79
N THR A 150 5.27 -5.76 -3.58
CA THR A 150 4.20 -6.18 -2.66
C THR A 150 3.40 -4.97 -2.18
N ALA A 151 4.07 -3.88 -1.79
CA ALA A 151 3.42 -2.63 -1.42
C ALA A 151 2.54 -2.08 -2.56
N ALA A 152 3.08 -2.03 -3.78
CA ALA A 152 2.34 -1.61 -4.97
C ALA A 152 1.10 -2.50 -5.22
N TYR A 153 1.25 -3.82 -5.12
CA TYR A 153 0.15 -4.76 -5.26
C TYR A 153 -0.96 -4.52 -4.23
N LEU A 154 -0.60 -4.31 -2.96
CA LEU A 154 -1.57 -4.01 -1.89
C LEU A 154 -2.30 -2.69 -2.14
N CYS A 155 -1.59 -1.65 -2.59
CA CYS A 155 -2.17 -0.37 -2.98
C CYS A 155 -3.19 -0.54 -4.12
N PHE A 156 -2.82 -1.20 -5.22
CA PHE A 156 -3.73 -1.42 -6.36
C PHE A 156 -4.91 -2.32 -6.02
N ARG A 157 -4.67 -3.40 -5.27
CA ARG A 157 -5.73 -4.32 -4.83
C ARG A 157 -6.75 -3.60 -3.96
N SER A 158 -6.28 -2.83 -2.97
CA SER A 158 -7.17 -2.11 -2.06
C SER A 158 -7.93 -0.98 -2.76
N ALA A 159 -7.28 -0.24 -3.67
CA ALA A 159 -7.94 0.75 -4.53
C ALA A 159 -9.03 0.12 -5.41
N GLY A 160 -8.73 -1.03 -6.03
CA GLY A 160 -9.69 -1.76 -6.87
C GLY A 160 -10.89 -2.31 -6.09
N GLN A 161 -10.66 -2.85 -4.89
CA GLN A 161 -11.74 -3.31 -4.02
C GLN A 161 -12.64 -2.16 -3.59
N TRP A 162 -12.06 -1.01 -3.25
CA TRP A 162 -12.83 0.19 -2.91
C TRP A 162 -13.68 0.66 -4.10
N LYS A 163 -13.05 0.87 -5.26
CA LYS A 163 -13.75 1.30 -6.48
C LYS A 163 -14.94 0.40 -6.80
N ARG A 164 -14.77 -0.91 -6.73
CA ARG A 164 -15.86 -1.89 -6.94
C ARG A 164 -17.02 -1.71 -5.96
N ARG A 165 -16.74 -1.49 -4.67
CA ARG A 165 -17.78 -1.26 -3.66
C ARG A 165 -18.58 0.02 -3.94
N VAL A 166 -17.89 1.10 -4.30
CA VAL A 166 -18.54 2.38 -4.67
C VAL A 166 -19.42 2.22 -5.91
N GLU A 167 -18.93 1.54 -6.94
CA GLU A 167 -19.70 1.26 -8.16
C GLU A 167 -20.94 0.41 -7.88
N LEU A 168 -20.84 -0.61 -7.01
CA LEU A 168 -21.97 -1.46 -6.63
C LEU A 168 -23.05 -0.67 -5.87
N LEU A 169 -22.64 0.20 -4.94
CA LEU A 169 -23.57 1.07 -4.20
C LEU A 169 -24.27 2.09 -5.10
N ALA A 170 -23.54 2.65 -6.08
CA ALA A 170 -24.13 3.54 -7.07
C ALA A 170 -25.17 2.80 -7.94
N ARG A 171 -24.89 1.56 -8.34
CA ARG A 171 -25.81 0.72 -9.13
C ARG A 171 -27.07 0.34 -8.35
N THR A 172 -26.95 -0.07 -7.09
CA THR A 172 -28.13 -0.40 -6.25
C THR A 172 -29.00 0.83 -5.98
N ARG A 173 -28.39 2.01 -5.80
CA ARG A 173 -29.14 3.28 -5.69
C ARG A 173 -29.92 3.58 -6.97
N ARG A 174 -29.30 3.44 -8.15
CA ARG A 174 -29.96 3.66 -9.44
C ARG A 174 -31.16 2.73 -9.66
N LYS A 175 -31.05 1.46 -9.23
CA LYS A 175 -32.15 0.48 -9.30
C LYS A 175 -33.32 0.79 -8.35
N ARG A 176 -33.09 1.47 -7.22
CA ARG A 176 -34.16 1.86 -6.29
C ARG A 176 -34.92 3.10 -6.73
N SER A 177 -34.32 3.93 -7.59
CA SER A 177 -34.94 5.15 -8.13
C SER A 177 -35.70 4.95 -9.44
N SER A 178 -35.64 3.75 -10.03
CA SER A 178 -36.38 3.34 -11.23
C SER A 178 -37.57 2.47 -10.85
#